data_AF-A0A4Q3UHE9-F1
#
_entry.id   AF-A0A4Q3UHE9-F1
#
_cell.length_a   1.000
_cell.length_b   1.000
_cell.length_c   1.000
_cell.angle_alpha   90.00
_cell.angle_beta   90.00
_cell.angle_gamma   90.00
#
_symmetry.space_group_name_H-M   'P 1'
#
loop_
_entity.id
_entity.type
_entity.pdbx_description
1 polymer ?
#
loop_
_entity_poly.entity_id
_entity_poly.type
_entity_poly.pdbx_seq_one_letter_code
_entity_poly.pdbx_strand_id
1 'polypeptide(L)'
;MPRTAIDLVPTAARSLENILDISDHVSNGNLRKEVARTVKGLFDLLAWSDGRLDEAEIDLLDRLCAEVPHFGELCDSSDLYEPTDPTFGEIPRLLTAVVEYDRRTGQRLAPIVVASLETMGYAIIAASGTPVDVEKAELHTYVNALRTLSRDLTKAPALNLM
;
A
#
# COMPACT_ATOMS: atom_id res chain seq x y z
N MET A 1 -19.35 -19.63 3.85
CA MET A 1 -19.44 -18.48 4.78
C MET A 1 -18.51 -17.41 4.24
N PRO A 2 -18.94 -16.15 4.13
CA PRO A 2 -18.01 -15.06 3.80
C PRO A 2 -16.90 -15.07 4.86
N ARG A 3 -15.63 -14.95 4.44
CA ARG A 3 -14.52 -14.77 5.38
C ARG A 3 -14.76 -13.43 6.06
N THR A 4 -14.73 -13.43 7.38
CA THR A 4 -14.88 -12.18 8.12
C THR A 4 -13.59 -11.38 8.03
N ALA A 5 -13.63 -10.05 8.19
CA ALA A 5 -12.42 -9.21 8.24
C ALA A 5 -11.34 -9.81 9.17
N ILE A 6 -11.78 -10.44 10.27
CA ILE A 6 -10.95 -11.16 11.26
C ILE A 6 -10.03 -12.21 10.62
N ASP A 7 -10.51 -12.95 9.62
CA ASP A 7 -9.75 -14.04 8.99
C ASP A 7 -8.63 -13.52 8.06
N LEU A 8 -8.71 -12.25 7.67
CA LEU A 8 -7.82 -11.62 6.69
C LEU A 8 -6.77 -10.72 7.34
N VAL A 9 -7.03 -10.25 8.57
CA VAL A 9 -6.12 -9.39 9.34
C VAL A 9 -4.69 -9.97 9.42
N PRO A 10 -4.46 -11.26 9.76
CA PRO A 10 -3.08 -11.77 9.85
C PRO A 10 -2.32 -11.73 8.52
N THR A 11 -3.03 -11.84 7.40
CA THR A 11 -2.42 -11.78 6.06
C THR A 11 -2.08 -10.34 5.71
N ALA A 12 -3.01 -9.40 5.94
CA ALA A 12 -2.80 -7.99 5.71
C ALA A 12 -1.69 -7.41 6.62
N ALA A 13 -1.68 -7.78 7.90
CA ALA A 13 -0.66 -7.39 8.86
C ALA A 13 0.73 -7.84 8.41
N ARG A 14 0.89 -9.09 7.98
CA ARG A 14 2.17 -9.60 7.44
C ARG A 14 2.62 -8.84 6.18
N SER A 15 1.70 -8.53 5.27
CA SER A 15 2.02 -7.74 4.08
C SER A 15 2.49 -6.33 4.45
N LEU A 16 1.85 -5.72 5.45
CA LEU A 16 2.26 -4.41 5.96
C LEU A 16 3.62 -4.45 6.66
N GLU A 17 3.87 -5.45 7.51
CA GLU A 17 5.16 -5.69 8.17
C GLU A 17 6.29 -5.87 7.15
N ASN A 18 6.05 -6.65 6.08
CA ASN A 18 7.03 -6.81 5.00
C ASN A 18 7.39 -5.46 4.35
N ILE A 19 6.39 -4.61 4.10
CA ILE A 19 6.64 -3.29 3.50
C ILE A 19 7.39 -2.38 4.47
N LEU A 20 7.04 -2.39 5.76
CA LEU A 20 7.70 -1.60 6.80
C LEU A 20 9.17 -2.05 6.98
N ASP A 21 9.42 -3.35 7.05
CA ASP A 21 10.77 -3.91 7.14
C ASP A 21 11.62 -3.50 5.92
N ILE A 22 11.09 -3.66 4.70
CA ILE A 22 11.75 -3.17 3.48
C ILE A 22 12.04 -1.66 3.57
N SER A 23 11.07 -0.87 4.07
CA SER A 23 11.23 0.58 4.18
C SER A 23 12.36 0.99 5.12
N ASP A 24 12.61 0.21 6.18
CA ASP A 24 13.71 0.43 7.13
C ASP A 24 15.08 0.14 6.51
N HIS A 25 15.16 -0.89 5.67
CA HIS A 25 16.38 -1.25 4.97
C HIS A 25 16.77 -0.21 3.91
N VAL A 26 15.79 0.51 3.36
CA VAL A 26 15.99 1.48 2.27
C VAL A 26 16.33 2.90 2.78
N SER A 27 15.96 3.30 4.01
CA SER A 27 16.10 4.70 4.49
C SER A 27 16.10 4.90 6.02
N ASN A 28 16.83 5.94 6.49
CA ASN A 28 16.89 6.40 7.89
C ASN A 28 15.70 7.29 8.35
N GLY A 29 14.47 7.07 7.88
CA GLY A 29 13.29 7.48 8.69
C GLY A 29 12.11 8.21 8.04
N ASN A 30 12.12 8.51 6.73
CA ASN A 30 10.95 9.17 6.09
C ASN A 30 10.12 8.25 5.16
N LEU A 31 10.49 6.98 5.00
CA LEU A 31 9.73 6.03 4.18
C LEU A 31 8.57 5.36 4.93
N ARG A 32 8.68 5.16 6.25
CA ARG A 32 7.58 4.61 7.06
C ARG A 32 6.29 5.42 6.96
N LYS A 33 6.40 6.75 6.90
CA LYS A 33 5.26 7.64 6.67
C LYS A 33 4.67 7.45 5.27
N GLU A 34 5.51 7.27 4.26
CA GLU A 34 5.04 6.96 2.90
C GLU A 34 4.36 5.60 2.83
N VAL A 35 4.79 4.60 3.63
CA VAL A 35 4.08 3.32 3.77
C VAL A 35 2.67 3.56 4.33
N ALA A 36 2.54 4.31 5.43
CA ALA A 36 1.24 4.61 6.03
C ALA A 36 0.33 5.39 5.08
N ARG A 37 0.85 6.41 4.38
CA ARG A 37 0.11 7.12 3.32
C ARG A 37 -0.35 6.20 2.21
N THR A 38 0.52 5.31 1.75
CA THR A 38 0.18 4.37 0.65
C THR A 38 -0.92 3.40 1.07
N VAL A 39 -0.84 2.87 2.30
CA VAL A 39 -1.82 1.91 2.82
C VAL A 39 -3.16 2.60 3.08
N LYS A 40 -3.17 3.75 3.77
CA LYS A 40 -4.38 4.57 3.93
C LYS A 40 -4.98 4.93 2.58
N GLY A 41 -4.12 5.29 1.63
CA GLY A 41 -4.59 5.65 0.32
C GLY A 41 -5.23 4.48 -0.43
N LEU A 42 -4.76 3.26 -0.20
CA LEU A 42 -5.41 2.06 -0.73
C LEU A 42 -6.82 1.85 -0.14
N PHE A 43 -7.02 2.12 1.16
CA PHE A 43 -8.35 2.12 1.77
C PHE A 43 -9.24 3.20 1.14
N ASP A 44 -8.74 4.43 0.98
CA ASP A 44 -9.50 5.51 0.34
C ASP A 44 -9.85 5.13 -1.10
N LEU A 45 -8.89 4.69 -1.92
CA LEU A 45 -9.13 4.30 -3.32
C LEU A 45 -10.30 3.34 -3.44
N LEU A 46 -10.35 2.32 -2.58
CA LEU A 46 -11.39 1.29 -2.61
C LEU A 46 -12.72 1.82 -2.07
N ALA A 47 -12.70 2.61 -0.99
CA ALA A 47 -13.86 3.27 -0.40
C ALA A 47 -14.50 4.35 -1.28
N TRP A 48 -13.77 4.96 -2.21
CA TRP A 48 -14.35 5.96 -3.12
C TRP A 48 -15.01 5.32 -4.35
N SER A 49 -14.78 4.03 -4.59
CA SER A 49 -15.49 3.26 -5.61
C SER A 49 -16.98 3.09 -5.27
N ASP A 50 -17.32 3.05 -3.98
CA ASP A 50 -18.69 2.97 -3.45
C ASP A 50 -19.10 4.20 -2.60
N GLY A 51 -18.16 5.12 -2.33
CA GLY A 51 -18.38 6.45 -1.77
C GLY A 51 -18.25 6.56 -0.25
N ARG A 52 -17.81 5.51 0.46
CA ARG A 52 -17.53 5.51 1.91
C ARG A 52 -16.77 4.25 2.32
N LEU A 53 -15.95 4.33 3.37
CA LEU A 53 -15.47 3.12 4.05
C LEU A 53 -16.64 2.45 4.77
N ASP A 54 -16.81 1.14 4.57
CA ASP A 54 -17.78 0.36 5.33
C ASP A 54 -17.26 -0.05 6.72
N GLU A 55 -18.15 -0.55 7.57
CA GLU A 55 -17.81 -0.93 8.95
C GLU A 55 -16.74 -2.03 9.00
N ALA A 56 -16.71 -2.94 8.01
CA ALA A 56 -15.76 -4.04 7.98
C ALA A 56 -14.36 -3.60 7.53
N GLU A 57 -14.27 -2.62 6.63
CA GLU A 57 -13.02 -1.99 6.20
C GLU A 57 -12.42 -1.13 7.31
N ILE A 58 -13.26 -0.36 8.02
CA ILE A 58 -12.85 0.40 9.21
C ILE A 58 -12.31 -0.57 10.27
N ASP A 59 -13.04 -1.65 10.56
CA ASP A 59 -12.61 -2.68 11.50
C ASP A 59 -11.26 -3.31 11.11
N LEU A 60 -11.03 -3.52 9.81
CA LEU A 60 -9.75 -4.03 9.31
C LEU A 60 -8.63 -3.01 9.54
N LEU A 61 -8.84 -1.73 9.22
CA LEU A 61 -7.85 -0.67 9.41
C LEU A 61 -7.51 -0.49 10.91
N ASP A 62 -8.52 -0.45 11.77
CA ASP A 62 -8.35 -0.33 13.22
C ASP A 62 -7.57 -1.52 13.79
N ARG A 63 -7.85 -2.73 13.31
CA ARG A 63 -7.08 -3.93 13.68
C ARG A 63 -5.65 -3.86 13.20
N LEU A 64 -5.38 -3.38 11.98
CA LEU A 64 -4.01 -3.20 11.50
C LEU A 64 -3.25 -2.18 12.36
N CYS A 65 -3.89 -1.08 12.75
CA CYS A 65 -3.33 -0.09 13.67
C CYS A 65 -3.00 -0.68 15.05
N ALA A 66 -3.78 -1.66 15.51
CA ALA A 66 -3.57 -2.35 16.78
C ALA A 66 -2.52 -3.49 16.70
N GLU A 67 -2.50 -4.24 15.60
CA GLU A 67 -1.64 -5.43 15.45
C GLU A 67 -0.24 -5.09 14.96
N VAL A 68 -0.07 -4.05 14.14
CA VAL A 68 1.24 -3.68 13.57
C VAL A 68 1.86 -2.54 14.38
N PRO A 69 3.01 -2.77 15.06
CA PRO A 69 3.63 -1.78 15.93
C PRO A 69 3.88 -0.44 15.22
N HIS A 70 3.52 0.65 15.90
CA HIS A 70 3.69 2.04 15.43
C HIS A 70 2.92 2.41 14.16
N PHE A 71 2.14 1.50 13.56
CA PHE A 71 1.39 1.81 12.36
C PHE A 71 0.30 2.86 12.60
N GLY A 72 -0.43 2.75 13.72
CA GLY A 72 -1.41 3.76 14.13
C GLY A 72 -0.81 5.17 14.26
N GLU A 73 0.36 5.28 14.90
CA GLU A 73 1.08 6.56 15.04
C GLU A 73 1.51 7.14 13.68
N LEU A 74 1.95 6.28 12.76
CA LEU A 74 2.29 6.70 11.39
C LEU A 74 1.06 7.17 10.61
N CYS A 75 -0.06 6.48 10.79
CA CYS A 75 -1.36 6.83 10.24
C CYS A 75 -1.83 8.20 10.73
N ASP A 76 -1.74 8.49 12.03
CA ASP A 76 -2.16 9.75 12.63
C ASP A 76 -1.26 10.92 12.24
N SER A 77 0.03 10.66 12.04
CA SER A 77 1.02 11.68 11.66
C SER A 77 1.12 11.93 10.15
N SER A 78 0.31 11.24 9.35
CA SER A 78 0.27 11.41 7.89
C SER A 78 -0.85 12.39 7.55
N ASP A 79 -0.49 13.63 7.17
CA ASP A 79 -1.44 14.60 6.65
C ASP A 79 -2.23 13.97 5.48
N LEU A 80 -3.55 13.89 5.63
CA LEU A 80 -4.46 13.32 4.65
C LEU A 80 -4.54 14.29 3.46
N TYR A 81 -4.07 13.85 2.30
CA TYR A 81 -4.42 14.52 1.04
C TYR A 81 -5.82 14.05 0.63
N GLU A 82 -6.64 14.96 0.11
CA GLU A 82 -7.90 14.57 -0.52
C GLU A 82 -7.60 13.56 -1.65
N PRO A 83 -8.43 12.53 -1.88
CA PRO A 83 -8.22 11.55 -2.96
C PRO A 83 -8.23 12.16 -4.37
N THR A 84 -8.70 13.41 -4.51
CA THR A 84 -8.59 14.21 -5.73
C THR A 84 -7.21 14.83 -5.94
N ASP A 85 -6.31 14.70 -4.96
CA ASP A 85 -4.95 15.15 -5.09
C ASP A 85 -4.25 14.28 -6.15
N PRO A 86 -3.77 14.88 -7.25
CA PRO A 86 -3.05 14.16 -8.29
C PRO A 86 -1.80 13.44 -7.76
N THR A 87 -1.34 13.71 -6.53
CA THR A 87 -0.30 12.94 -5.84
C THR A 87 -0.68 11.49 -5.54
N PHE A 88 -1.97 11.13 -5.47
CA PHE A 88 -2.37 9.71 -5.53
C PHE A 88 -2.02 9.06 -6.88
N GLY A 89 -2.01 9.87 -7.94
CA GLY A 89 -1.53 9.52 -9.27
C GLY A 89 0.00 9.61 -9.40
N GLU A 90 0.67 10.36 -8.54
CA GLU A 90 2.13 10.34 -8.39
C GLU A 90 2.51 9.24 -7.39
N ILE A 91 2.57 8.00 -7.89
CA ILE A 91 3.52 6.95 -7.50
C ILE A 91 4.01 7.03 -6.04
N PRO A 92 3.76 6.02 -5.18
CA PRO A 92 4.33 6.00 -3.84
C PRO A 92 5.84 6.24 -3.89
N ARG A 93 6.32 7.31 -3.26
CA ARG A 93 7.77 7.62 -3.11
C ARG A 93 8.54 6.40 -2.58
N LEU A 94 7.85 5.55 -1.82
CA LEU A 94 8.24 4.20 -1.45
C LEU A 94 8.78 3.38 -2.64
N LEU A 95 8.01 3.20 -3.71
CA LEU A 95 8.39 2.35 -4.83
C LEU A 95 9.62 2.90 -5.58
N THR A 96 9.72 4.22 -5.72
CA THR A 96 10.92 4.86 -6.29
C THR A 96 12.16 4.59 -5.44
N ALA A 97 12.06 4.75 -4.12
CA ALA A 97 13.18 4.50 -3.22
C ALA A 97 13.61 3.03 -3.22
N VAL A 98 12.65 2.12 -3.24
CA VAL A 98 12.91 0.68 -3.27
C VAL A 98 13.58 0.25 -4.58
N VAL A 99 13.11 0.73 -5.74
CA VAL A 99 13.76 0.42 -7.03
C VAL A 99 15.19 0.97 -7.09
N GLU A 100 15.42 2.15 -6.52
CA GLU A 100 16.77 2.72 -6.45
C GLU A 100 17.69 1.91 -5.55
N TYR A 101 17.18 1.42 -4.41
CA TYR A 101 17.91 0.50 -3.55
C TYR A 101 18.20 -0.84 -4.24
N ASP A 102 17.23 -1.40 -4.95
CA ASP A 102 17.37 -2.63 -5.74
C ASP A 102 18.52 -2.51 -6.75
N ARG A 103 18.65 -1.36 -7.42
CA ARG A 103 19.76 -1.10 -8.35
C ARG A 103 21.12 -1.07 -7.66
N ARG A 104 21.24 -0.42 -6.50
CA ARG A 104 22.51 -0.27 -5.78
C ARG A 104 22.99 -1.59 -5.19
N THR A 105 22.06 -2.45 -4.78
CA THR A 105 22.36 -3.67 -4.02
C THR A 105 22.21 -4.95 -4.84
N GLY A 106 21.60 -4.88 -6.02
CA GLY A 106 21.27 -6.05 -6.85
C GLY A 106 20.07 -6.86 -6.32
N GLN A 107 19.34 -6.33 -5.34
CA GLN A 107 18.13 -6.95 -4.79
C GLN A 107 16.92 -6.75 -5.71
N ARG A 108 15.79 -7.37 -5.33
CA ARG A 108 14.51 -7.31 -6.07
C ARG A 108 13.35 -7.16 -5.08
N LEU A 109 13.39 -6.11 -4.28
CA LEU A 109 12.39 -5.80 -3.27
C LEU A 109 11.15 -5.09 -3.85
N ALA A 110 11.29 -4.35 -4.95
CA ALA A 110 10.17 -3.61 -5.55
C ALA A 110 8.98 -4.53 -5.93
N PRO A 111 9.17 -5.71 -6.55
CA PRO A 111 8.08 -6.66 -6.77
C PRO A 111 7.40 -7.16 -5.49
N ILE A 112 8.15 -7.28 -4.39
CA ILE A 112 7.62 -7.73 -3.08
C ILE A 112 6.70 -6.65 -2.50
N VAL A 113 7.09 -5.37 -2.60
CA VAL A 113 6.25 -4.25 -2.18
C VAL A 113 4.95 -4.23 -2.97
N VAL A 114 5.01 -4.34 -4.30
CA VAL A 114 3.81 -4.37 -5.16
C VAL A 114 2.90 -5.55 -4.82
N ALA A 115 3.45 -6.75 -4.64
CA ALA A 115 2.67 -7.94 -4.27
C ALA A 115 2.03 -7.81 -2.88
N SER A 116 2.71 -7.13 -1.94
CA SER A 116 2.19 -6.89 -0.59
C SER A 116 1.04 -5.88 -0.62
N LEU A 117 1.15 -4.81 -1.43
CA LEU A 117 0.05 -3.86 -1.67
C LEU A 117 -1.16 -4.52 -2.33
N GLU A 118 -0.95 -5.35 -3.34
CA GLU A 118 -2.01 -6.13 -3.99
C GLU A 118 -2.72 -7.07 -3.00
N THR A 119 -1.95 -7.75 -2.14
CA THR A 119 -2.50 -8.64 -1.11
C THR A 119 -3.37 -7.88 -0.10
N MET A 120 -2.91 -6.69 0.34
CA MET A 120 -3.72 -5.83 1.21
C MET A 120 -5.00 -5.37 0.53
N GLY A 121 -4.93 -4.95 -0.74
CA GLY A 121 -6.11 -4.53 -1.49
C GLY A 121 -7.17 -5.64 -1.59
N TYR A 122 -6.75 -6.88 -1.87
CA TYR A 122 -7.68 -8.01 -1.85
C TYR A 122 -8.21 -8.34 -0.46
N ALA A 123 -7.44 -8.10 0.61
CA ALA A 123 -7.92 -8.28 1.97
C ALA A 123 -9.01 -7.25 2.33
N ILE A 124 -8.86 -6.00 1.88
CA ILE A 124 -9.86 -4.93 2.04
C ILE A 124 -11.16 -5.30 1.30
N ILE A 125 -11.07 -5.58 -0.01
CA ILE A 125 -12.21 -6.00 -0.84
C ILE A 125 -12.92 -7.24 -0.27
N ALA A 126 -12.18 -8.18 0.32
CA ALA A 126 -12.77 -9.38 0.89
C ALA A 126 -13.39 -9.14 2.28
N ALA A 127 -12.96 -8.10 3.01
CA ALA A 127 -13.53 -7.70 4.28
C ALA A 127 -14.93 -7.08 4.13
N SER A 128 -15.17 -6.30 3.08
CA SER A 128 -16.49 -5.69 2.77
C SER A 128 -17.61 -6.72 2.53
N GLY A 129 -17.25 -8.00 2.33
CA GLY A 129 -18.19 -9.12 2.25
C GLY A 129 -19.05 -9.15 0.98
N THR A 130 -18.99 -8.10 0.16
CA THR A 130 -19.65 -8.02 -1.15
C THR A 130 -18.58 -7.77 -2.21
N PRO A 131 -18.26 -8.75 -3.08
CA PRO A 131 -17.30 -8.50 -4.15
C PRO A 131 -17.90 -7.51 -5.14
N VAL A 132 -17.46 -6.26 -5.08
CA VAL A 132 -17.80 -5.28 -6.11
C VAL A 132 -16.78 -5.46 -7.24
N ASP A 133 -17.24 -5.91 -8.41
CA ASP A 133 -16.37 -6.09 -9.59
C ASP A 133 -15.64 -4.78 -9.98
N VAL A 134 -16.19 -3.63 -9.57
CA VAL A 134 -15.59 -2.29 -9.71
C VAL A 134 -14.31 -2.16 -8.88
N GLU A 135 -14.34 -2.44 -7.57
CA GLU A 135 -13.16 -2.39 -6.69
C GLU A 135 -12.03 -3.31 -7.20
N LYS A 136 -12.38 -4.50 -7.67
CA LYS A 136 -11.40 -5.42 -8.27
C LYS A 136 -10.78 -4.85 -9.53
N ALA A 137 -11.58 -4.22 -10.39
CA ALA A 137 -11.08 -3.58 -11.60
C ALA A 137 -10.18 -2.37 -11.29
N GLU A 138 -10.53 -1.59 -10.27
CA GLU A 138 -9.74 -0.46 -9.79
C GLU A 138 -8.42 -0.90 -9.16
N LEU A 139 -8.46 -1.89 -8.26
CA LEU A 139 -7.26 -2.50 -7.69
C LEU A 139 -6.36 -3.07 -8.79
N HIS A 140 -6.93 -3.76 -9.78
CA HIS A 140 -6.18 -4.31 -10.90
C HIS A 140 -5.51 -3.20 -11.73
N THR A 141 -6.21 -2.10 -11.96
CA THR A 141 -5.68 -0.92 -12.67
C THR A 141 -4.52 -0.30 -11.89
N TYR A 142 -4.69 -0.09 -10.58
CA TYR A 142 -3.67 0.45 -9.70
C TYR A 142 -2.42 -0.43 -9.63
N VAL A 143 -2.59 -1.74 -9.39
CA VAL A 143 -1.47 -2.69 -9.33
C VAL A 143 -0.73 -2.76 -10.66
N ASN A 144 -1.43 -2.74 -11.79
CA ASN A 144 -0.78 -2.73 -13.10
C ASN A 144 0.00 -1.44 -13.37
N ALA A 145 -0.48 -0.29 -12.89
CA ALA A 145 0.27 0.95 -12.94
C ALA A 145 1.58 0.84 -12.13
N LEU A 146 1.52 0.33 -10.90
CA LEU A 146 2.72 0.11 -10.06
C LEU A 146 3.71 -0.87 -10.70
N ARG A 147 3.24 -1.97 -11.30
CA ARG A 147 4.10 -2.95 -12.02
C ARG A 147 4.77 -2.35 -13.25
N THR A 148 4.04 -1.54 -14.01
CA THR A 148 4.55 -0.86 -15.21
C THR A 148 5.63 0.11 -14.81
N LEU A 149 5.34 0.94 -13.82
CA LEU A 149 6.31 1.87 -13.28
C LEU A 149 7.55 1.16 -12.74
N SER A 150 7.42 0.13 -11.89
CA SER A 150 8.57 -0.58 -11.33
C SER A 150 9.53 -1.04 -12.43
N ARG A 151 8.99 -1.51 -13.55
CA ARG A 151 9.75 -1.91 -14.74
C ARG A 151 10.42 -0.73 -15.42
N ASP A 152 9.72 0.38 -15.60
CA ASP A 152 10.24 1.58 -16.26
C ASP A 152 11.32 2.25 -15.41
N LEU A 153 11.12 2.35 -14.10
CA LEU A 153 12.13 2.77 -13.14
C LEU A 153 13.31 1.80 -13.14
N THR A 154 13.14 0.50 -13.31
CA THR A 154 14.30 -0.41 -13.41
C THR A 154 15.15 -0.14 -14.66
N LYS A 155 14.52 0.26 -15.76
CA LYS A 155 15.18 0.52 -17.06
C LYS A 155 15.72 1.93 -17.22
N ALA A 156 15.17 2.90 -16.50
CA ALA A 156 15.63 4.28 -16.54
C ALA A 156 17.12 4.34 -16.09
N PRO A 157 17.90 5.31 -16.60
CA PRO A 157 19.19 5.62 -15.98
C PRO A 157 18.97 6.01 -14.51
N ALA A 158 19.96 5.74 -13.64
CA ALA A 158 19.87 6.12 -12.24
C ALA A 158 19.58 7.63 -12.14
N LEU A 159 18.52 8.00 -11.43
CA LEU A 159 18.22 9.39 -11.16
C LEU A 159 19.31 9.90 -10.22
N ASN A 160 20.08 10.90 -10.66
CA ASN A 160 20.93 11.69 -9.76
C ASN A 160 19.99 12.49 -8.85
N LEU A 161 19.48 11.85 -7.80
CA LEU A 161 18.84 12.51 -6.67
C LEU A 161 19.98 13.14 -5.87
N MET A 162 20.38 14.35 -6.27
CA MET A 162 21.26 15.23 -5.50
C MET A 162 20.51 15.78 -4.28
#